data_AF-A0A7C4RNV9-F1
#
_entry.id   AF-A0A7C4RNV9-F1
#
_cell.length_a   1.000
_cell.length_b   1.000
_cell.length_c   1.000
_cell.angle_alpha   90.00
_cell.angle_beta   90.00
_cell.angle_gamma   90.00
#
_symmetry.space_group_name_H-M   'P 1'
#
loop_
_entity.id
_entity.type
_entity.pdbx_description
1 polymer ?
#
loop_
_entity_poly.entity_id
_entity_poly.type
_entity_poly.pdbx_seq_one_letter_code
_entity_poly.pdbx_strand_id
1 'polypeptide(L)'
;VGLFGSLARGQALPSSDADVLIVLSTHPQPRWFDRIAEYAEAFNATSLPVEPFAYTQDELERMRTTRGGFVQTMLREVIPLSGDDRVWIALKTDQGHGSLVG
;
A
#
# COMPACT_ATOMS: atom_id res chain seq x y z
N VAL A 1 3.19 -7.08 4.32
CA VAL A 1 3.93 -6.00 3.63
C VAL A 1 3.96 -6.25 2.12
N GLY A 2 3.81 -5.23 1.28
CA GLY A 2 3.85 -5.35 -0.18
C GLY A 2 4.58 -4.17 -0.83
N LEU A 3 5.16 -4.40 -2.01
CA LEU A 3 5.82 -3.37 -2.82
C LEU A 3 4.85 -2.84 -3.87
N PHE A 4 4.79 -1.52 -4.06
CA PHE A 4 4.03 -0.91 -5.16
C PHE A 4 4.85 0.17 -5.86
N GLY A 5 4.18 0.97 -6.70
CA GLY A 5 4.82 2.11 -7.34
C GLY A 5 5.73 1.75 -8.50
N SER A 6 6.66 2.65 -8.82
CA SER A 6 7.52 2.53 -10.01
C SER A 6 8.40 1.28 -9.99
N LEU A 7 8.91 0.90 -8.81
CA LEU A 7 9.74 -0.29 -8.64
C LEU A 7 8.95 -1.58 -8.89
N ALA A 8 7.73 -1.69 -8.37
CA ALA A 8 6.86 -2.83 -8.64
C ALA A 8 6.48 -2.96 -10.12
N ARG A 9 6.37 -1.83 -10.85
CA ARG A 9 6.05 -1.81 -12.30
C ARG A 9 7.25 -2.03 -13.21
N GLY A 10 8.47 -2.13 -12.67
CA GLY A 10 9.70 -2.16 -13.48
C GLY A 10 10.00 -0.84 -14.19
N GLN A 11 9.47 0.27 -13.69
CA GLN A 11 9.60 1.63 -14.24
C GLN A 11 10.44 2.55 -13.32
N ALA A 12 11.09 2.00 -12.31
CA ALA A 12 11.94 2.76 -11.40
C ALA A 12 13.15 3.36 -12.15
N LEU A 13 13.47 4.60 -11.82
CA LEU A 13 14.71 5.28 -12.20
C LEU A 13 15.77 5.06 -11.11
N PRO A 14 17.06 5.33 -11.39
CA PRO A 14 18.10 5.23 -10.36
C PRO A 14 17.87 6.12 -9.12
N SER A 15 17.08 7.19 -9.27
CA SER A 15 16.68 8.10 -8.19
C SER A 15 15.33 7.76 -7.56
N SER A 16 14.72 6.63 -7.93
CA SER A 16 13.41 6.25 -7.40
C SER A 16 13.53 5.56 -6.05
N ASP A 17 12.60 5.87 -5.16
CA ASP A 17 12.44 5.19 -3.89
C ASP A 17 11.58 3.93 -4.06
N ALA A 18 11.67 3.01 -3.10
CA ALA A 18 10.78 1.86 -3.01
C ALA A 18 9.53 2.20 -2.19
N ASP A 19 8.37 2.26 -2.85
CA ASP A 19 7.08 2.46 -2.19
C ASP A 19 6.61 1.15 -1.53
N VAL A 20 6.56 1.12 -0.20
CA VAL A 20 6.20 -0.08 0.56
C VAL A 20 4.86 0.09 1.27
N LEU A 21 3.87 -0.73 0.92
CA LEU A 21 2.58 -0.78 1.59
C LEU A 21 2.64 -1.72 2.81
N ILE A 22 2.35 -1.18 3.99
CA ILE A 22 2.18 -1.93 5.23
C ILE A 22 0.71 -1.92 5.58
N VAL A 23 0.06 -3.08 5.50
CA VAL A 23 -1.34 -3.24 5.86
C VAL A 23 -1.43 -3.72 7.31
N LEU A 24 -2.13 -2.95 8.13
CA LEU A 24 -2.29 -3.17 9.56
C LEU A 24 -3.72 -3.60 9.87
N SER A 25 -3.91 -4.41 10.91
CA SER A 25 -5.25 -4.67 11.46
C SER A 25 -5.78 -3.42 12.16
N THR A 26 -4.99 -2.83 13.06
CA THR A 26 -5.29 -1.61 13.80
C THR A 26 -4.02 -0.80 14.03
N HIS A 27 -4.17 0.48 14.36
CA HIS A 27 -3.06 1.31 14.79
C HIS A 27 -3.56 2.44 15.72
N PRO A 28 -2.86 2.76 16.81
CA PRO A 28 -3.31 3.79 17.76
C PRO A 28 -3.17 5.22 17.22
N GLN A 29 -2.19 5.49 16.34
CA GLN A 29 -2.01 6.80 15.71
C GLN A 29 -3.09 7.05 14.65
N PRO A 30 -4.02 8.03 14.81
CA PRO A 30 -5.11 8.27 13.86
C PRO A 30 -4.66 8.83 12.50
N ARG A 31 -3.50 9.50 12.43
CA ARG A 31 -2.98 10.09 11.18
C ARG A 31 -2.01 9.12 10.52
N TRP A 32 -2.41 8.54 9.39
CA TRP A 32 -1.58 7.57 8.68
C TRP A 32 -0.21 8.14 8.27
N PHE A 33 -0.12 9.42 7.91
CA PHE A 33 1.13 10.05 7.45
C PHE A 33 2.14 10.27 8.59
N ASP A 34 1.67 10.40 9.83
CA ASP A 34 2.56 10.46 11.00
C ASP A 34 3.30 9.12 11.23
N ARG A 35 2.79 8.02 10.64
CA ARG A 35 3.40 6.69 10.73
C ARG A 35 4.56 6.50 9.75
N ILE A 36 4.68 7.33 8.69
CA ILE A 36 5.74 7.17 7.69
C ILE A 36 7.11 7.22 8.37
N ALA A 37 7.34 8.24 9.21
CA ALA A 37 8.60 8.39 9.94
C ALA A 37 8.85 7.22 10.91
N GLU A 38 7.81 6.75 11.61
CA GLU A 38 7.88 5.62 12.54
C GLU A 38 8.37 4.33 11.84
N TYR A 39 7.82 4.02 10.67
CA TYR A 39 8.22 2.82 9.93
C TYR A 39 9.47 3.02 9.08
N ALA A 40 9.83 4.25 8.70
CA ALA A 40 11.01 4.54 7.89
C ALA A 40 12.30 4.13 8.60
N GLU A 41 12.35 4.23 9.94
CA GLU A 41 13.51 3.83 10.73
C GLU A 41 13.93 2.37 10.49
N ALA A 42 12.97 1.47 10.26
CA ALA A 42 13.23 0.07 9.99
C ALA A 42 13.96 -0.17 8.66
N PHE A 43 13.96 0.81 7.76
CA PHE A 43 14.60 0.74 6.45
C PHE A 43 15.91 1.52 6.37
N ASN A 44 16.39 2.13 7.46
CA ASN A 44 17.64 2.91 7.43
C ASN A 44 18.89 2.13 7.01
N ALA A 45 18.86 0.79 7.10
CA ALA A 45 19.95 -0.08 6.69
C ALA A 45 19.90 -0.51 5.21
N THR A 46 18.84 -0.14 4.46
CA THR A 46 18.71 -0.52 3.05
C THR A 46 19.55 0.40 2.15
N SER A 47 20.09 -0.15 1.07
CA SER A 47 20.86 0.61 0.08
C SER A 47 20.00 1.44 -0.86
N LEU A 48 18.69 1.17 -0.89
CA LEU A 48 17.68 1.91 -1.65
C LEU A 48 16.78 2.63 -0.63
N PRO A 49 16.45 3.92 -0.81
CA PRO A 49 15.51 4.58 0.07
C PRO A 49 14.13 3.92 -0.03
N VAL A 50 13.44 3.83 1.10
CA VAL A 50 12.12 3.20 1.20
C VAL A 50 11.16 4.21 1.79
N GLU A 51 10.02 4.40 1.13
CA GLU A 51 8.92 5.18 1.66
C GLU A 51 7.79 4.23 2.12
N PRO A 52 7.62 4.02 3.44
CA PRO A 52 6.60 3.13 3.96
C PRO A 52 5.25 3.85 4.11
N PHE A 53 4.22 3.29 3.49
CA PHE A 53 2.83 3.69 3.61
C PHE A 53 2.07 2.71 4.50
N ALA A 54 1.90 3.07 5.77
CA ALA A 54 1.22 2.25 6.77
C ALA A 54 -0.26 2.60 6.92
N TYR A 55 -1.14 1.76 6.36
CA TYR A 55 -2.59 1.91 6.44
C TYR A 55 -3.24 0.75 7.18
N THR A 56 -4.27 1.04 7.98
CA THR A 56 -5.15 -0.02 8.46
C THR A 56 -6.07 -0.52 7.36
N GLN A 57 -6.62 -1.71 7.51
CA GLN A 57 -7.63 -2.24 6.57
C GLN A 57 -8.84 -1.31 6.46
N ASP A 58 -9.33 -0.79 7.58
CA ASP A 58 -10.43 0.20 7.60
C ASP A 58 -10.07 1.50 6.85
N GLU A 59 -8.83 1.98 6.96
CA GLU A 59 -8.39 3.17 6.25
C GLU A 59 -8.34 2.92 4.75
N LEU A 60 -7.83 1.76 4.31
CA LEU A 60 -7.84 1.37 2.91
C LEU A 60 -9.27 1.29 2.37
N GLU A 61 -10.20 0.71 3.13
CA GLU A 61 -11.61 0.63 2.76
C GLU A 61 -12.23 2.04 2.60
N ARG A 62 -12.01 2.94 3.56
CA ARG A 62 -12.48 4.34 3.47
C ARG A 62 -11.81 5.11 2.32
N MET A 63 -10.53 4.84 2.03
CA MET A 63 -9.82 5.51 0.95
C MET A 63 -10.26 4.99 -0.42
N ARG A 64 -10.81 3.77 -0.54
CA ARG A 64 -11.43 3.31 -1.79
C ARG A 64 -12.61 4.16 -2.21
N THR A 65 -13.38 4.71 -1.27
CA THR A 65 -14.55 5.55 -1.60
C THR A 65 -14.15 6.99 -1.91
N THR A 66 -13.14 7.52 -1.22
CA THR A 66 -12.72 8.94 -1.34
C THR A 66 -11.59 9.18 -2.34
N ARG A 67 -10.73 8.18 -2.59
CA ARG A 67 -9.58 8.21 -3.50
C ARG A 67 -9.50 6.94 -4.35
N GLY A 68 -10.66 6.47 -4.81
CA GLY A 68 -10.83 5.16 -5.42
C GLY A 68 -9.82 4.83 -6.52
N GLY A 69 -9.62 5.72 -7.50
CA GLY A 69 -8.71 5.43 -8.62
C GLY A 69 -7.25 5.17 -8.20
N PHE A 70 -6.73 5.92 -7.23
CA PHE A 70 -5.36 5.72 -6.73
C PHE A 70 -5.25 4.43 -5.93
N VAL A 71 -6.13 4.21 -4.95
CA VAL A 71 -6.08 3.04 -4.06
C VAL A 71 -6.34 1.75 -4.84
N GLN A 72 -7.29 1.75 -5.77
CA GLN A 72 -7.57 0.59 -6.63
C GLN A 72 -6.36 0.24 -7.48
N THR A 73 -5.72 1.24 -8.10
CA THR A 73 -4.50 1.04 -8.90
C THR A 73 -3.36 0.51 -8.05
N MET A 74 -3.11 1.13 -6.88
CA MET A 74 -2.10 0.68 -5.92
C MET A 74 -2.32 -0.79 -5.51
N LEU A 75 -3.53 -1.15 -5.11
CA LEU A 75 -3.84 -2.50 -4.62
C LEU A 75 -3.86 -3.55 -5.75
N ARG A 76 -4.21 -3.16 -6.98
CA ARG A 76 -4.11 -4.04 -8.16
C ARG A 76 -2.65 -4.38 -8.46
N GLU A 77 -1.77 -3.40 -8.37
CA GLU A 77 -0.39 -3.49 -8.82
C GLU A 77 0.59 -3.88 -7.71
N VAL A 78 0.15 -3.86 -6.44
CA VAL A 78 1.00 -4.26 -5.31
C VAL A 78 1.49 -5.70 -5.49
N ILE A 79 2.78 -5.91 -5.24
CA ILE A 79 3.42 -7.22 -5.16
C ILE A 79 3.50 -7.59 -3.68
N PRO A 80 2.72 -8.57 -3.19
CA PRO A 80 2.85 -9.04 -1.82
C PRO A 80 4.26 -9.57 -1.56
N LEU A 81 4.89 -9.10 -0.47
CA LEU A 81 6.22 -9.57 -0.05
C LEU A 81 6.14 -10.46 1.19
N SER A 82 5.19 -10.20 2.09
CA SER A 82 5.00 -10.95 3.33
C SER A 82 3.60 -10.71 3.94
N GLY A 83 3.25 -11.53 4.94
CA GLY A 83 2.01 -11.42 5.70
C GLY A 83 1.03 -12.56 5.39
N ASP A 84 -0.25 -12.35 5.73
CA ASP A 84 -1.32 -13.33 5.49
C ASP A 84 -1.87 -13.18 4.06
N ASP A 85 -1.76 -14.24 3.27
CA ASP A 85 -2.26 -14.28 1.88
C ASP A 85 -3.76 -13.98 1.79
N ARG A 86 -4.55 -14.32 2.82
CA ARG A 86 -6.00 -14.06 2.84
C ARG A 86 -6.30 -12.57 2.83
N VAL A 87 -5.47 -11.77 3.51
CA VAL A 87 -5.59 -10.31 3.51
C VAL A 87 -5.28 -9.76 2.12
N TRP A 88 -4.21 -10.24 1.48
CA TRP A 88 -3.85 -9.80 0.14
C TRP A 88 -4.89 -10.17 -0.91
N ILE A 89 -5.41 -11.39 -0.85
CA ILE A 89 -6.49 -11.85 -1.72
C ILE A 89 -7.72 -10.95 -1.52
N ALA A 90 -8.17 -10.73 -0.28
CA ALA A 90 -9.33 -9.87 -0.01
C ALA A 90 -9.16 -8.45 -0.58
N LEU A 91 -8.00 -7.82 -0.34
CA LEU A 91 -7.71 -6.47 -0.86
C LEU A 91 -7.66 -6.41 -2.39
N LYS A 92 -7.26 -7.50 -3.06
CA LYS A 92 -7.20 -7.58 -4.52
C LYS A 92 -8.52 -8.02 -5.16
N THR A 93 -9.36 -8.77 -4.48
CA THR A 93 -10.65 -9.26 -5.00
C THR A 93 -11.76 -8.22 -4.88
N ASP A 94 -11.69 -7.32 -3.90
CA ASP A 94 -12.66 -6.23 -3.68
C ASP A 94 -12.56 -5.09 -4.73
N GLN A 95 -12.24 -5.43 -5.98
CA GLN A 95 -12.07 -4.54 -7.12
C GLN A 95 -13.24 -4.68 -8.13
N GLY A 96 -14.29 -5.43 -7.79
CA GLY A 96 -15.22 -6.04 -8.73
C GLY A 96 -16.72 -5.69 -8.62
N HIS A 97 -17.12 -4.60 -7.96
CA HIS A 97 -18.54 -4.16 -7.95
C HIS A 97 -18.70 -2.67 -8.23
N GLY A 98 -18.26 -2.25 -9.43
CA GLY A 98 -18.45 -0.86 -9.87
C GLY A 98 -18.16 -0.66 -11.35
N SER A 99 -18.97 -1.28 -12.23
CA SER A 99 -19.50 -0.69 -13.47
C SER A 99 -20.02 -1.78 -14.43
N LEU A 100 -21.24 -2.24 -14.17
CA LEU A 100 -22.17 -2.77 -15.19
C LEU A 100 -23.60 -2.44 -14.73
N VAL A 101 -23.91 -1.15 -14.54
CA VAL A 101 -25.30 -0.67 -14.55
C VAL A 101 -25.29 0.80 -14.98
N GLY A 102 -25.95 1.10 -16.10
CA GLY A 102 -26.22 2.47 -16.59
C GLY A 102 -25.79 2.70 -18.02
#